data_AF-A0A7Z9UB62-F1
#
_entry.id   AF-A0A7Z9UB62-F1
#
_cell.length_a   1.000
_cell.length_b   1.000
_cell.length_c   1.000
_cell.angle_alpha   90.00
_cell.angle_beta   90.00
_cell.angle_gamma   90.00
#
_symmetry.space_group_name_H-M   'P 1'
#
loop_
_entity.id
_entity.type
_entity.pdbx_description
1 polymer ?
#
loop_
_entity_poly.entity_id
_entity_poly.type
_entity_poly.pdbx_seq_one_letter_code
_entity_poly.pdbx_strand_id
1 'polypeptide(L)'
;MRPLGGASDTKEARGASDTLHATANRVATLVGATASGFVPLSLALKELEKHEASMLDSARVLQSAPKTSLRPEDGSKPADKMFEWIDIPEGKALVGRNNEEVHVKAFQLSKHPVTNDQFREFVQSTEYEVEGGWRAPEGGRYSSKDQAKEPAVNVSFNDARAFCEWAGCRLPEENEWEKAARGEDGATYNFAFVPSTLVADSGVMQPVDQVQESSPYGAKGMIGNVLEWVEGTTERRPGSVLLKG
;
A
#
# COMPACT_ATOMS: atom_id res chain seq x y z
N MET A 1 9.43 -5.31 -1.16
CA MET A 1 10.76 -5.48 -0.53
C MET A 1 10.76 -6.67 0.44
N ARG A 2 11.90 -7.34 0.67
CA ARG A 2 12.07 -8.33 1.76
C ARG A 2 13.34 -8.09 2.59
N PRO A 3 13.26 -8.10 3.93
CA PRO A 3 14.41 -8.30 4.80
C PRO A 3 14.78 -9.80 4.87
N LEU A 4 16.01 -10.11 5.27
CA LEU A 4 16.51 -11.48 5.34
C LEU A 4 16.24 -12.12 6.72
N GLY A 5 14.97 -12.40 7.08
CA GLY A 5 14.59 -13.33 8.19
C GLY A 5 13.20 -13.22 8.86
N GLY A 6 12.61 -14.38 9.25
CA GLY A 6 11.60 -14.61 10.34
C GLY A 6 10.10 -14.27 10.17
N ALA A 7 9.14 -15.11 10.64
CA ALA A 7 7.66 -14.87 10.63
C ALA A 7 6.79 -15.85 11.48
N SER A 8 5.52 -15.52 11.83
CA SER A 8 4.39 -16.45 12.18
C SER A 8 2.99 -15.79 12.49
N ASP A 9 1.88 -16.35 11.94
CA ASP A 9 0.53 -16.68 12.53
C ASP A 9 -0.44 -15.60 13.17
N THR A 10 -1.80 -15.71 13.24
CA THR A 10 -2.88 -16.57 12.60
C THR A 10 -4.28 -15.88 12.36
N LYS A 11 -5.40 -16.09 13.11
CA LYS A 11 -6.81 -15.76 12.65
C LYS A 11 -7.97 -15.71 13.69
N GLU A 12 -8.79 -14.62 13.76
CA GLU A 12 -10.25 -14.58 14.16
C GLU A 12 -10.84 -13.12 14.22
N ALA A 13 -11.39 -12.54 13.13
CA ALA A 13 -11.79 -11.09 13.15
C ALA A 13 -13.09 -10.65 12.43
N ARG A 14 -13.84 -11.54 11.77
CA ARG A 14 -14.77 -11.14 10.69
C ARG A 14 -16.04 -10.37 11.10
N GLY A 15 -16.58 -10.55 12.31
CA GLY A 15 -17.91 -10.02 12.68
C GLY A 15 -17.97 -8.59 13.25
N ALA A 16 -16.84 -8.03 13.69
CA ALA A 16 -16.83 -6.76 14.42
C ALA A 16 -16.72 -5.51 13.52
N SER A 17 -16.15 -5.64 12.32
CA SER A 17 -15.90 -4.52 11.40
C SER A 17 -17.22 -3.90 10.89
N ASP A 18 -18.13 -4.72 10.37
CA ASP A 18 -19.42 -4.29 9.82
C ASP A 18 -20.27 -3.53 10.85
N THR A 19 -20.22 -4.00 12.10
CA THR A 19 -20.97 -3.42 13.23
C THR A 19 -20.46 -2.02 13.58
N LEU A 20 -19.15 -1.78 13.50
CA LEU A 20 -18.54 -0.46 13.72
C LEU A 20 -18.88 0.53 12.61
N HIS A 21 -18.75 0.13 11.35
CA HIS A 21 -19.03 1.00 10.20
C HIS A 21 -20.51 1.42 10.15
N ALA A 22 -21.42 0.47 10.43
CA ALA A 22 -22.85 0.76 10.56
C ALA A 22 -23.17 1.69 11.75
N THR A 23 -22.42 1.58 12.85
CA THR A 23 -22.64 2.39 14.07
C THR A 23 -22.11 3.82 13.89
N ALA A 24 -20.93 4.00 13.31
CA ALA A 24 -20.35 5.32 13.03
C ALA A 24 -21.27 6.18 12.12
N ASN A 25 -21.82 5.58 11.07
CA ASN A 25 -22.76 6.25 10.16
C ASN A 25 -24.09 6.64 10.85
N ARG A 26 -24.57 5.84 11.81
CA ARG A 26 -25.76 6.17 12.63
C ARG A 26 -25.48 7.32 13.59
N VAL A 27 -24.31 7.34 14.24
CA VAL A 27 -23.86 8.44 15.11
C VAL A 27 -23.80 9.76 14.33
N ALA A 28 -23.18 9.77 13.15
CA ALA A 28 -23.11 10.96 12.29
C ALA A 28 -24.50 11.49 11.89
N THR A 29 -25.43 10.58 11.54
CA THR A 29 -26.82 10.92 11.19
C THR A 29 -27.57 11.54 12.37
N LEU A 30 -27.40 10.99 13.57
CA LEU A 30 -28.08 11.43 14.79
C LEU A 30 -27.60 12.84 15.23
N VAL A 31 -26.30 13.12 15.10
CA VAL A 31 -25.73 14.46 15.35
C VAL A 31 -26.23 15.49 14.33
N GLY A 32 -26.40 15.11 13.05
CA GLY A 32 -27.02 15.99 12.06
C GLY A 32 -28.49 16.32 12.37
N ALA A 33 -29.25 15.33 12.85
CA ALA A 33 -30.67 15.50 13.18
C ALA A 33 -30.91 16.37 14.43
N THR A 34 -30.02 16.32 15.44
CA THR A 34 -30.08 17.22 16.60
C THR A 34 -29.70 18.65 16.26
N ALA A 35 -28.63 18.85 15.48
CA ALA A 35 -28.23 20.18 15.01
C ALA A 35 -29.34 20.87 14.18
N SER A 36 -30.19 20.06 13.53
CA SER A 36 -31.35 20.51 12.77
C SER A 36 -32.65 20.63 13.60
N GLY A 37 -32.60 20.36 14.91
CA GLY A 37 -33.76 20.46 15.83
C GLY A 37 -34.80 19.34 15.71
N PHE A 38 -34.58 18.31 14.88
CA PHE A 38 -35.53 17.21 14.68
C PHE A 38 -35.52 16.17 15.81
N VAL A 39 -34.44 16.09 16.59
CA VAL A 39 -34.30 15.15 17.72
C VAL A 39 -33.94 15.93 18.99
N PRO A 40 -34.64 15.72 20.12
CA PRO A 40 -34.27 16.34 21.40
C PRO A 40 -32.87 15.93 21.85
N LEU A 41 -32.06 16.90 22.27
CA LEU A 41 -30.66 16.69 22.67
C LEU A 41 -30.52 15.59 23.75
N SER A 42 -31.43 15.51 24.71
CA SER A 42 -31.41 14.50 25.78
C SER A 42 -31.71 13.08 25.31
N LEU A 43 -32.42 12.90 24.19
CA LEU A 43 -32.65 11.60 23.57
C LEU A 43 -31.44 11.18 22.75
N ALA A 44 -30.87 12.12 21.99
CA ALA A 44 -29.67 11.86 21.22
C ALA A 44 -28.45 11.57 22.09
N LEU A 45 -28.27 12.27 23.23
CA LEU A 45 -27.20 11.95 24.19
C LEU A 45 -27.31 10.50 24.70
N LYS A 46 -28.51 10.01 25.02
CA LYS A 46 -28.70 8.62 25.46
C LYS A 46 -28.43 7.58 24.38
N GLU A 47 -28.72 7.88 23.11
CA GLU A 47 -28.36 6.98 22.01
C GLU A 47 -26.87 7.10 21.64
N LEU A 48 -26.26 8.28 21.79
CA LEU A 48 -24.81 8.47 21.68
C LEU A 48 -24.06 7.67 22.76
N GLU A 49 -24.50 7.70 24.02
CA GLU A 49 -23.92 6.90 25.11
C GLU A 49 -24.02 5.38 24.85
N LYS A 50 -25.16 4.90 24.33
CA LYS A 50 -25.32 3.49 23.93
C LYS A 50 -24.43 3.12 22.74
N HIS A 51 -24.33 4.01 21.75
CA HIS A 51 -23.45 3.80 20.61
C HIS A 51 -21.98 3.88 20.99
N GLU A 52 -21.59 4.76 21.91
CA GLU A 52 -20.24 4.83 22.48
C GLU A 52 -19.89 3.54 23.22
N ALA A 53 -20.78 3.02 24.06
CA ALA A 53 -20.60 1.71 24.70
C ALA A 53 -20.47 0.58 23.66
N SER A 54 -21.31 0.57 22.61
CA SER A 54 -21.25 -0.41 21.52
C SER A 54 -19.99 -0.28 20.64
N MET A 55 -19.49 0.94 20.43
CA MET A 55 -18.25 1.23 19.71
C MET A 55 -17.04 0.83 20.54
N LEU A 56 -17.04 1.09 21.84
CA LEU A 56 -15.99 0.65 22.77
C LEU A 56 -15.94 -0.88 22.86
N ASP A 57 -17.08 -1.55 22.94
CA ASP A 57 -17.14 -3.02 22.97
C ASP A 57 -16.69 -3.62 21.63
N SER A 58 -17.15 -3.07 20.50
CA SER A 58 -16.70 -3.52 19.17
C SER A 58 -15.22 -3.21 18.90
N ALA A 59 -14.70 -2.07 19.38
CA ALA A 59 -13.28 -1.74 19.32
C ALA A 59 -12.45 -2.66 20.22
N ARG A 60 -12.98 -3.06 21.38
CA ARG A 60 -12.36 -4.06 22.27
C ARG A 60 -12.35 -5.44 21.60
N VAL A 61 -13.43 -5.82 20.92
CA VAL A 61 -13.49 -7.04 20.10
C VAL A 61 -12.45 -6.96 18.98
N LEU A 62 -12.34 -5.87 18.21
CA LEU A 62 -11.29 -5.69 17.19
C LEU A 62 -9.87 -5.69 17.77
N GLN A 63 -9.65 -5.17 18.97
CA GLN A 63 -8.34 -5.22 19.64
C GLN A 63 -7.99 -6.62 20.17
N SER A 64 -9.01 -7.43 20.49
CA SER A 64 -8.83 -8.84 20.90
C SER A 64 -8.86 -9.84 19.74
N ALA A 65 -9.38 -9.43 18.59
CA ALA A 65 -9.49 -10.23 17.38
C ALA A 65 -8.08 -10.52 16.83
N PRO A 66 -7.65 -11.78 16.69
CA PRO A 66 -6.39 -12.08 16.03
C PRO A 66 -6.42 -11.56 14.60
N LYS A 67 -5.40 -10.75 14.24
CA LYS A 67 -5.19 -10.30 12.87
C LYS A 67 -5.14 -11.51 11.97
N THR A 68 -6.19 -11.68 11.15
CA THR A 68 -6.25 -12.71 10.11
C THR A 68 -5.10 -12.49 9.16
N SER A 69 -4.06 -13.33 9.26
CA SER A 69 -2.95 -13.23 8.33
C SER A 69 -3.44 -13.51 6.92
N LEU A 70 -3.07 -12.63 5.99
CA LEU A 70 -3.36 -12.80 4.57
C LEU A 70 -2.38 -13.74 3.88
N ARG A 71 -1.38 -14.25 4.60
CA ARG A 71 -0.38 -15.15 4.06
C ARG A 71 -0.97 -16.53 3.72
N PRO A 72 -0.57 -17.15 2.58
CA PRO A 72 -0.99 -18.52 2.24
C PRO A 72 -0.72 -19.53 3.35
N GLU A 73 -1.71 -20.40 3.61
CA GLU A 73 -1.68 -21.40 4.68
C GLU A 73 -0.66 -22.53 4.44
N ASP A 74 -0.22 -22.72 3.20
CA ASP A 74 0.91 -23.60 2.85
C ASP A 74 2.28 -23.01 3.21
N GLY A 75 2.31 -21.81 3.80
CA GLY A 75 3.50 -21.08 4.20
C GLY A 75 4.27 -20.43 3.04
N SER A 76 3.81 -20.61 1.80
CA SER A 76 4.43 -20.06 0.60
C SER A 76 4.49 -18.54 0.65
N LYS A 77 5.38 -17.98 -0.17
CA LYS A 77 5.50 -16.53 -0.36
C LYS A 77 5.32 -16.25 -1.85
N PRO A 78 4.12 -15.87 -2.31
CA PRO A 78 3.79 -15.66 -3.72
C PRO A 78 4.85 -14.87 -4.52
N ALA A 79 5.44 -13.82 -3.93
CA ALA A 79 6.49 -13.04 -4.57
C ALA A 79 7.86 -13.75 -4.73
N ASP A 80 8.05 -14.98 -4.24
CA ASP A 80 9.20 -15.82 -4.62
C ASP A 80 9.16 -16.19 -6.12
N LYS A 81 7.96 -16.25 -6.70
CA LYS A 81 7.73 -16.62 -8.11
C LYS A 81 7.34 -15.44 -8.99
N MET A 82 6.65 -14.44 -8.42
CA MET A 82 6.08 -13.32 -9.18
C MET A 82 7.09 -12.21 -9.50
N PHE A 83 8.10 -12.01 -8.64
CA PHE A 83 9.01 -10.89 -8.74
C PHE A 83 10.37 -11.31 -9.26
N GLU A 84 10.89 -10.57 -10.23
CA GLU A 84 12.33 -10.45 -10.40
C GLU A 84 12.84 -9.56 -9.26
N TRP A 85 13.71 -10.10 -8.41
CA TRP A 85 14.30 -9.39 -7.27
C TRP A 85 15.64 -8.78 -7.66
N ILE A 86 15.91 -7.57 -7.15
CA ILE A 86 17.23 -6.94 -7.19
C ILE A 86 17.80 -6.85 -5.78
N ASP A 87 19.10 -7.16 -5.65
CA ASP A 87 19.83 -7.06 -4.38
C ASP A 87 20.35 -5.62 -4.19
N ILE A 88 19.92 -4.95 -3.13
CA ILE A 88 20.44 -3.66 -2.69
C ILE A 88 21.42 -3.91 -1.54
N PRO A 89 22.72 -3.60 -1.68
CA PRO A 89 23.72 -3.90 -0.66
C PRO A 89 23.56 -3.03 0.59
N GLU A 90 24.02 -3.53 1.74
CA GLU A 90 24.18 -2.72 2.94
C GLU A 90 25.19 -1.60 2.69
N GLY A 91 24.92 -0.40 3.19
CA GLY A 91 25.80 0.75 3.05
C GLY A 91 25.07 2.08 3.07
N LYS A 92 25.79 3.14 2.71
CA LYS A 92 25.31 4.53 2.70
C LYS A 92 24.14 4.77 1.74
N ALA A 93 23.27 5.69 2.10
CA ALA A 93 22.32 6.36 1.22
C ALA A 93 22.30 7.87 1.50
N LEU A 94 21.99 8.68 0.48
CA LEU A 94 21.71 10.11 0.63
C LEU A 94 20.22 10.33 0.41
N VAL A 95 19.51 10.72 1.48
CA VAL A 95 18.04 10.74 1.52
C VAL A 95 17.50 12.16 1.59
N GLY A 96 16.38 12.38 0.90
CA GLY A 96 15.69 13.66 0.88
C GLY A 96 16.42 14.76 0.11
N ARG A 97 15.86 15.97 0.15
CA ARG A 97 16.32 17.13 -0.62
C ARG A 97 17.68 17.68 -0.16
N ASN A 98 18.05 17.42 1.09
CA ASN A 98 19.29 17.88 1.70
C ASN A 98 20.45 16.89 1.51
N ASN A 99 20.21 15.72 0.90
CA ASN A 99 21.15 14.60 0.86
C ASN A 99 21.63 14.22 2.27
N GLU A 100 20.70 13.99 3.19
CA GLU A 100 21.03 13.55 4.54
C GLU A 100 21.58 12.12 4.49
N GLU A 101 22.78 11.93 5.04
CA GLU A 101 23.47 10.64 5.00
C GLU A 101 22.88 9.70 6.05
N VAL A 102 22.39 8.54 5.60
CA VAL A 102 21.88 7.47 6.45
C VAL A 102 22.48 6.13 6.05
N HIS A 103 22.57 5.20 7.01
CA HIS A 103 23.01 3.84 6.75
C HIS A 103 21.80 2.92 6.54
N VAL A 104 21.78 2.19 5.44
CA VAL A 104 20.68 1.29 5.06
C VAL A 104 21.21 -0.15 5.03
N LYS A 105 20.46 -1.08 5.63
CA LYS A 105 20.79 -2.51 5.64
C LYS A 105 20.61 -3.15 4.26
N ALA A 106 21.19 -4.33 4.05
CA ALA A 106 21.02 -5.07 2.80
C ALA A 106 19.58 -5.58 2.66
N PHE A 107 19.02 -5.52 1.45
CA PHE A 107 17.66 -6.00 1.18
C PHE A 107 17.42 -6.36 -0.27
N GLN A 108 16.26 -6.96 -0.54
CA GLN A 108 15.77 -7.20 -1.89
C GLN A 108 14.57 -6.31 -2.22
N LEU A 109 14.61 -5.61 -3.34
CA LEU A 109 13.47 -4.88 -3.91
C LEU A 109 12.90 -5.64 -5.11
N SER A 110 11.61 -5.49 -5.40
CA SER A 110 11.08 -5.91 -6.70
C SER A 110 11.68 -5.00 -7.77
N LYS A 111 12.16 -5.58 -8.86
CA LYS A 111 12.74 -4.82 -9.97
C LYS A 111 11.74 -3.84 -10.60
N HIS A 112 10.46 -4.16 -10.52
CA HIS A 112 9.34 -3.43 -11.11
C HIS A 112 8.26 -3.13 -10.06
N PRO A 113 7.38 -2.13 -10.30
CA PRO A 113 6.12 -1.98 -9.59
C PRO A 113 5.26 -3.25 -9.68
N VAL A 114 4.34 -3.44 -8.71
CA VAL A 114 3.36 -4.53 -8.75
C VAL A 114 2.42 -4.33 -9.94
N THR A 115 2.24 -5.35 -10.77
CA THR A 115 1.38 -5.28 -11.96
C THR A 115 -0.09 -5.61 -11.66
N ASN A 116 -0.99 -5.23 -12.57
CA ASN A 116 -2.40 -5.61 -12.48
C ASN A 116 -2.62 -7.12 -12.40
N ASP A 117 -1.85 -7.93 -13.14
CA ASP A 117 -1.95 -9.40 -13.07
C ASP A 117 -1.53 -9.94 -11.70
N GLN A 118 -0.43 -9.44 -11.12
CA GLN A 118 0.03 -9.85 -9.79
C GLN A 118 -0.97 -9.47 -8.70
N PHE A 119 -1.54 -8.26 -8.77
CA PHE A 119 -2.56 -7.81 -7.83
C PHE A 119 -3.91 -8.54 -8.04
N ARG A 120 -4.24 -8.96 -9.27
CA ARG A 120 -5.40 -9.83 -9.53
C ARG A 120 -5.23 -11.19 -8.86
N GLU A 121 -4.04 -11.79 -8.91
CA GLU A 121 -3.76 -13.08 -8.24
C GLU A 121 -3.92 -12.99 -6.71
N PHE A 122 -3.48 -11.87 -6.10
CA PHE A 122 -3.76 -11.58 -4.69
C PHE A 122 -5.26 -11.57 -4.39
N VAL A 123 -6.03 -10.73 -5.08
CA VAL A 123 -7.48 -10.58 -4.85
C VAL A 123 -8.23 -11.90 -5.11
N GLN A 124 -7.90 -12.63 -6.17
CA GLN A 124 -8.54 -13.90 -6.51
C GLN A 124 -8.20 -15.05 -5.54
N SER A 125 -6.97 -15.09 -5.00
CA SER A 125 -6.55 -16.16 -4.09
C SER A 125 -6.94 -15.93 -2.62
N THR A 126 -7.31 -14.71 -2.25
CA THR A 126 -7.64 -14.32 -0.87
C THR A 126 -9.09 -13.87 -0.67
N GLU A 127 -9.83 -13.63 -1.76
CA GLU A 127 -11.14 -12.94 -1.74
C GLU A 127 -11.07 -11.54 -1.10
N TYR A 128 -9.91 -10.88 -1.13
CA TYR A 128 -9.68 -9.60 -0.45
C TYR A 128 -10.52 -8.46 -1.04
N GLU A 129 -11.29 -7.80 -0.17
CA GLU A 129 -12.06 -6.60 -0.50
C GLU A 129 -11.15 -5.38 -0.53
N VAL A 130 -10.92 -4.86 -1.73
CA VAL A 130 -10.02 -3.72 -1.99
C VAL A 130 -10.66 -2.41 -1.51
N GLU A 131 -9.99 -1.71 -0.59
CA GLU A 131 -10.43 -0.41 -0.07
C GLU A 131 -10.33 0.69 -1.14
N GLY A 132 -9.35 0.58 -2.04
CA GLY A 132 -9.10 1.50 -3.14
C GLY A 132 -10.05 1.41 -4.33
N GLY A 133 -9.80 2.29 -5.30
CA GLY A 133 -10.48 2.32 -6.59
C GLY A 133 -9.98 1.30 -7.62
N TRP A 134 -9.01 0.44 -7.28
CA TRP A 134 -8.50 -0.58 -8.20
C TRP A 134 -9.61 -1.52 -8.66
N ARG A 135 -9.59 -1.91 -9.94
CA ARG A 135 -10.53 -2.85 -10.54
C ARG A 135 -9.75 -3.83 -11.39
N ALA A 136 -10.03 -5.12 -11.23
CA ALA A 136 -9.45 -6.15 -12.06
C ALA A 136 -9.71 -5.85 -13.54
N PRO A 137 -8.70 -5.91 -14.43
CA PRO A 137 -8.92 -5.82 -15.87
C PRO A 137 -9.63 -7.10 -16.36
N GLU A 138 -10.96 -7.09 -16.31
CA GLU A 138 -11.84 -8.12 -16.87
C GLU A 138 -13.03 -7.47 -17.59
N GLY A 139 -13.34 -7.94 -18.82
CA GLY A 139 -14.57 -7.59 -19.57
C GLY A 139 -14.75 -6.15 -20.06
N GLY A 140 -13.97 -5.18 -19.59
CA GLY A 140 -14.08 -3.76 -19.95
C GLY A 140 -13.13 -3.29 -21.07
N ARG A 141 -13.01 -1.96 -21.26
CA ARG A 141 -12.14 -1.29 -22.26
C ARG A 141 -10.62 -1.53 -22.08
N TYR A 142 -10.22 -2.40 -21.15
CA TYR A 142 -8.86 -2.56 -20.66
C TYR A 142 -8.45 -4.05 -20.63
N SER A 143 -8.59 -4.76 -21.75
CA SER A 143 -8.37 -6.21 -21.85
C SER A 143 -7.11 -6.63 -22.65
N SER A 144 -6.09 -5.77 -22.76
CA SER A 144 -4.86 -6.08 -23.50
C SER A 144 -3.83 -6.84 -22.64
N LYS A 145 -2.92 -7.58 -23.30
CA LYS A 145 -1.76 -8.20 -22.64
C LYS A 145 -0.77 -7.19 -22.05
N ASP A 146 -0.88 -5.93 -22.47
CA ASP A 146 -0.04 -4.83 -22.00
C ASP A 146 -0.61 -4.28 -20.68
N GLN A 147 -1.93 -4.15 -20.57
CA GLN A 147 -2.62 -3.67 -19.34
C GLN A 147 -2.50 -4.65 -18.16
N ALA A 148 -2.41 -5.94 -18.46
CA ALA A 148 -2.01 -6.99 -17.52
C ALA A 148 -0.65 -6.71 -16.82
N LYS A 149 0.27 -6.06 -17.56
CA LYS A 149 1.63 -5.73 -17.14
C LYS A 149 1.81 -4.26 -16.75
N GLU A 150 0.81 -3.41 -16.94
CA GLU A 150 0.78 -2.06 -16.35
C GLU A 150 0.77 -2.18 -14.81
N PRO A 151 1.34 -1.20 -14.09
CA PRO A 151 1.27 -1.15 -12.64
C PRO A 151 -0.18 -1.16 -12.11
N ALA A 152 -0.38 -1.77 -10.94
CA ALA A 152 -1.64 -1.72 -10.22
C ALA A 152 -1.83 -0.34 -9.56
N VAL A 153 -2.77 0.45 -10.09
CA VAL A 153 -3.10 1.81 -9.62
C VAL A 153 -4.46 1.89 -8.95
N ASN A 154 -4.73 3.01 -8.27
CA ASN A 154 -5.89 3.22 -7.42
C ASN A 154 -5.98 2.24 -6.23
N VAL A 155 -4.86 1.62 -5.84
CA VAL A 155 -4.73 0.86 -4.59
C VAL A 155 -4.45 1.81 -3.42
N SER A 156 -5.11 1.60 -2.29
CA SER A 156 -4.81 2.31 -1.05
C SER A 156 -3.49 1.82 -0.44
N PHE A 157 -3.00 2.56 0.56
CA PHE A 157 -1.86 2.12 1.35
C PHE A 157 -2.14 0.81 2.12
N ASN A 158 -3.37 0.61 2.59
CA ASN A 158 -3.76 -0.65 3.25
C ASN A 158 -3.75 -1.81 2.28
N ASP A 159 -4.31 -1.63 1.07
CA ASP A 159 -4.30 -2.63 0.00
C ASP A 159 -2.86 -3.03 -0.36
N ALA A 160 -1.95 -2.07 -0.44
CA ALA A 160 -0.54 -2.31 -0.76
C ALA A 160 0.18 -3.09 0.36
N ARG A 161 -0.11 -2.80 1.64
CA ARG A 161 0.41 -3.61 2.76
C ARG A 161 -0.21 -5.01 2.81
N ALA A 162 -1.52 -5.13 2.56
CA ALA A 162 -2.25 -6.39 2.54
C ALA A 162 -1.72 -7.34 1.45
N PHE A 163 -1.51 -6.80 0.24
CA PHE A 163 -0.80 -7.49 -0.84
C PHE A 163 0.60 -7.92 -0.40
N CYS A 164 1.38 -7.03 0.23
CA CYS A 164 2.73 -7.36 0.68
C CYS A 164 2.74 -8.51 1.71
N GLU A 165 1.83 -8.48 2.68
CA GLU A 165 1.67 -9.53 3.69
C GLU A 165 1.37 -10.89 3.06
N TRP A 166 0.37 -10.94 2.17
CA TRP A 166 0.04 -12.14 1.38
C TRP A 166 1.24 -12.64 0.59
N ALA A 167 1.92 -11.74 -0.13
CA ALA A 167 3.10 -12.05 -0.94
C ALA A 167 4.35 -12.47 -0.13
N GLY A 168 4.29 -12.42 1.20
CA GLY A 168 5.40 -12.70 2.11
C GLY A 168 6.53 -11.69 1.98
N CYS A 169 6.21 -10.41 1.83
CA CYS A 169 7.12 -9.28 1.69
C CYS A 169 6.62 -8.06 2.48
N ARG A 170 7.27 -6.90 2.36
CA ARG A 170 6.83 -5.61 2.91
C ARG A 170 7.00 -4.47 1.91
N LEU A 171 6.33 -3.34 2.14
CA LEU A 171 6.68 -2.06 1.50
C LEU A 171 8.13 -1.68 1.87
N PRO A 172 8.87 -0.99 0.98
CA PRO A 172 10.14 -0.37 1.33
C PRO A 172 9.92 0.83 2.27
N GLU A 173 10.90 1.13 3.11
CA GLU A 173 10.97 2.38 3.86
C GLU A 173 11.44 3.54 2.94
N GLU A 174 11.22 4.79 3.35
CA GLU A 174 11.58 5.98 2.57
C GLU A 174 13.06 6.01 2.12
N ASN A 175 13.96 5.63 3.02
CA ASN A 175 15.41 5.58 2.83
C ASN A 175 15.85 4.39 1.96
N GLU A 176 15.21 3.24 2.10
CA GLU A 176 15.44 2.04 1.28
C GLU A 176 15.05 2.32 -0.18
N TRP A 177 13.88 2.93 -0.39
CA TRP A 177 13.43 3.34 -1.72
C TRP A 177 14.40 4.36 -2.34
N GLU A 178 14.80 5.41 -1.61
CA GLU A 178 15.75 6.39 -2.14
C GLU A 178 17.15 5.80 -2.41
N LYS A 179 17.62 4.85 -1.60
CA LYS A 179 18.86 4.12 -1.91
C LYS A 179 18.73 3.35 -3.22
N ALA A 180 17.67 2.54 -3.35
CA ALA A 180 17.42 1.73 -4.53
C ALA A 180 17.29 2.59 -5.81
N ALA A 181 16.74 3.80 -5.69
CA ALA A 181 16.61 4.80 -6.74
C ALA A 181 17.95 5.45 -7.13
N ARG A 182 18.74 5.92 -6.14
CA ARG A 182 19.81 6.92 -6.36
C ARG A 182 21.24 6.40 -6.18
N GLY A 183 21.43 5.20 -5.63
CA GLY A 183 22.76 4.71 -5.25
C GLY A 183 23.37 5.43 -4.05
N GLU A 184 24.59 5.04 -3.67
CA GLU A 184 25.26 5.58 -2.47
C GLU A 184 25.75 7.04 -2.64
N ASP A 185 26.07 7.42 -3.88
CA ASP A 185 26.44 8.79 -4.27
C ASP A 185 25.24 9.74 -4.35
N GLY A 186 24.01 9.24 -4.15
CA GLY A 186 22.78 10.03 -4.20
C GLY A 186 22.53 10.68 -5.56
N ALA A 187 22.89 10.02 -6.64
CA ALA A 187 22.90 10.57 -7.99
C ALA A 187 21.59 11.30 -8.32
N THR A 188 21.70 12.53 -8.82
CA THR A 188 20.54 13.24 -9.37
C THR A 188 20.10 12.56 -10.64
N TYR A 189 18.83 12.21 -10.74
CA TYR A 189 18.26 11.63 -11.95
C TYR A 189 18.49 12.54 -13.16
N ASN A 190 19.01 11.95 -14.23
CA ASN A 190 19.21 12.68 -15.47
C ASN A 190 17.89 12.76 -16.24
N PHE A 191 17.15 13.85 -16.00
CA PHE A 191 15.84 14.11 -16.61
C PHE A 191 15.85 14.13 -18.15
N ALA A 192 17.02 14.19 -18.81
CA ALA A 192 17.14 14.10 -20.27
C ALA A 192 16.88 12.69 -20.85
N PHE A 193 16.84 11.64 -20.02
CA PHE A 193 16.62 10.25 -20.45
C PHE A 193 15.27 9.66 -20.03
N VAL A 194 14.39 10.45 -19.42
CA VAL A 194 13.16 9.90 -18.81
C VAL A 194 12.02 9.87 -19.84
N PRO A 195 11.23 8.79 -19.93
CA PRO A 195 10.20 8.66 -20.96
C PRO A 195 9.09 9.71 -20.86
N SER A 196 8.30 9.85 -21.92
CA SER A 196 7.13 10.76 -21.95
C SER A 196 6.03 10.42 -20.94
N THR A 197 6.08 9.26 -20.27
CA THR A 197 5.24 8.92 -19.12
C THR A 197 5.54 9.76 -17.87
N LEU A 198 6.69 10.43 -17.81
CA LEU A 198 7.01 11.40 -16.76
C LEU A 198 6.32 12.76 -16.97
N VAL A 199 5.71 12.99 -18.14
CA VAL A 199 4.89 14.19 -18.33
C VAL A 199 3.67 14.05 -17.43
N ALA A 200 3.67 14.84 -16.36
CA ALA A 200 2.60 14.90 -15.37
C ALA A 200 1.23 14.94 -16.04
N ASP A 201 0.28 14.16 -15.51
CA ASP A 201 -1.10 14.04 -15.98
C ASP A 201 -1.30 13.51 -17.41
N SER A 202 -0.32 12.85 -18.04
CA SER A 202 -0.55 12.16 -19.32
C SER A 202 -1.65 11.08 -19.25
N GLY A 203 -1.84 10.47 -18.07
CA GLY A 203 -2.77 9.38 -17.84
C GLY A 203 -2.39 8.07 -18.53
N VAL A 204 -1.20 8.00 -19.14
CA VAL A 204 -0.69 6.84 -19.87
C VAL A 204 0.38 6.15 -19.03
N MET A 205 0.04 4.98 -18.50
CA MET A 205 1.01 4.07 -17.91
C MET A 205 1.71 3.25 -19.00
N GLN A 206 2.92 2.79 -18.71
CA GLN A 206 3.63 1.80 -19.52
C GLN A 206 3.64 0.43 -18.82
N PRO A 207 3.46 -0.68 -19.58
CA PRO A 207 3.78 -2.01 -19.12
C PRO A 207 5.19 -2.07 -18.52
N VAL A 208 5.35 -2.69 -17.36
CA VAL A 208 6.60 -2.61 -16.59
C VAL A 208 7.82 -3.19 -17.33
N ASP A 209 7.61 -4.07 -18.32
CA ASP A 209 8.65 -4.66 -19.17
C ASP A 209 9.04 -3.79 -20.38
N GLN A 210 8.31 -2.71 -20.66
CA GLN A 210 8.63 -1.71 -21.69
C GLN A 210 9.42 -0.51 -21.13
N VAL A 211 9.60 -0.46 -19.81
CA VAL A 211 10.29 0.59 -19.06
C VAL A 211 11.81 0.52 -19.26
N GLN A 212 12.41 1.53 -19.91
CA GLN A 212 13.79 1.48 -20.38
C GLN A 212 14.81 2.01 -19.37
N GLU A 213 14.46 3.07 -18.64
CA GLU A 213 15.27 3.65 -17.57
C GLU A 213 15.57 2.63 -16.47
N SER A 214 16.63 2.85 -15.70
CA SER A 214 17.04 1.96 -14.62
C SER A 214 17.77 2.76 -13.55
N SER A 215 17.56 2.41 -12.29
CA SER A 215 18.43 2.85 -11.20
C SER A 215 19.82 2.21 -11.29
N PRO A 216 20.81 2.70 -10.51
CA PRO A 216 22.15 2.09 -10.42
C PRO A 216 22.15 0.61 -10.00
N TYR A 217 21.08 0.13 -9.36
CA TYR A 217 20.91 -1.26 -8.91
C TYR A 217 19.96 -2.09 -9.80
N GLY A 218 19.49 -1.56 -10.93
CA GLY A 218 18.62 -2.28 -11.86
C GLY A 218 17.11 -2.02 -11.71
N ALA A 219 16.69 -1.17 -10.76
CA ALA A 219 15.27 -0.91 -10.49
C ALA A 219 14.60 -0.09 -11.61
N LYS A 220 13.40 -0.49 -12.01
CA LYS A 220 12.64 0.05 -13.15
C LYS A 220 11.45 0.88 -12.69
N GLY A 221 11.19 1.99 -13.37
CA GLY A 221 10.02 2.84 -13.08
C GLY A 221 10.13 3.66 -11.80
N MET A 222 11.35 3.79 -11.24
CA MET A 222 11.58 4.54 -10.00
C MET A 222 11.28 6.05 -10.12
N ILE A 223 11.11 6.60 -11.33
CA ILE A 223 10.62 7.97 -11.54
C ILE A 223 9.59 7.95 -12.67
N GLY A 224 8.41 8.53 -12.42
CA GLY A 224 7.28 8.49 -13.36
C GLY A 224 6.62 7.11 -13.46
N ASN A 225 5.78 6.94 -14.49
CA ASN A 225 4.82 5.83 -14.64
C ASN A 225 3.75 5.80 -13.54
N VAL A 226 4.11 5.58 -12.27
CA VAL A 226 3.23 5.62 -11.10
C VAL A 226 3.94 6.15 -9.86
N LEU A 227 3.18 6.67 -8.89
CA LEU A 227 3.68 6.91 -7.54
C LEU A 227 3.59 5.62 -6.70
N GLU A 228 4.64 5.33 -5.94
CA GLU A 228 4.77 4.12 -5.14
C GLU A 228 4.59 4.41 -3.64
N TRP A 229 3.82 3.55 -2.95
CA TRP A 229 3.66 3.60 -1.49
C TRP A 229 4.93 3.13 -0.78
N VAL A 230 5.40 3.92 0.19
CA VAL A 230 6.53 3.57 1.07
C VAL A 230 6.12 3.69 2.54
N GLU A 231 6.73 2.88 3.40
CA GLU A 231 6.56 3.00 4.85
C GLU A 231 7.29 4.24 5.38
N GLY A 232 6.62 4.96 6.28
CA GLY A 232 7.12 6.20 6.87
C GLY A 232 8.06 5.91 8.04
N THR A 233 9.33 6.32 7.93
CA THR A 233 10.30 6.22 9.03
C THR A 233 10.08 7.27 10.12
N THR A 234 9.31 8.33 9.84
CA THR A 234 8.91 9.39 10.77
C THR A 234 7.50 9.90 10.46
N GLU A 235 6.65 10.08 11.48
CA GLU A 235 5.38 10.77 11.32
C GLU A 235 5.60 12.26 11.03
N ARG A 236 5.62 12.63 9.75
CA ARG A 236 5.66 14.06 9.35
C ARG A 236 4.33 14.77 9.63
N ARG A 237 3.22 14.01 9.63
CA ARG A 237 1.90 14.38 10.18
C ARG A 237 1.21 13.10 10.70
N PRO A 238 0.46 13.14 11.81
CA PRO A 238 -0.31 11.99 12.27
C PRO A 238 -1.27 11.49 11.17
N GLY A 239 -1.26 10.19 10.91
CA GLY A 239 -2.10 9.56 9.88
C GLY A 239 -1.72 9.84 8.42
N SER A 240 -0.59 10.49 8.13
CA SER A 240 -0.11 10.65 6.75
C SER A 240 0.74 9.46 6.30
N VAL A 241 0.52 9.02 5.06
CA VAL A 241 1.32 8.01 4.34
C VAL A 241 2.21 8.67 3.30
N LEU A 242 3.31 8.01 2.91
CA LEU A 242 4.30 8.56 1.97
C LEU A 242 4.21 7.91 0.58
N LEU A 243 4.43 8.73 -0.44
CA LEU A 243 4.58 8.33 -1.84
C LEU A 243 5.96 8.76 -2.37
N LYS A 244 6.52 7.98 -3.29
CA LYS A 244 7.74 8.27 -4.05
C LYS A 244 7.52 8.05 -5.56
N GLY A 245 8.33 8.67 -6.40
CA GLY A 245 8.26 8.63 -7.87
C GLY A 245 8.55 9.98 -8.52
#